data_AF-A0AAV5YVI2-F1
#
_entry.id   AF-A0AAV5YVI2-F1
#
_cell.length_a   1.000
_cell.length_b   1.000
_cell.length_c   1.000
_cell.angle_alpha   90.00
_cell.angle_beta   90.00
_cell.angle_gamma   90.00
#
_symmetry.space_group_name_H-M   'P 1'
#
loop_
_entity.id
_entity.type
_entity.pdbx_description
1 polymer ?
#
loop_
_entity_poly.entity_id
_entity_poly.type
_entity_poly.pdbx_seq_one_letter_code
_entity_poly.pdbx_strand_id
1 'polypeptide(L)'
;MSDRFDEEGARDPYYIRTSPVATDLPRLVVKCDDAFFVADHHGDFPELPDSEFGFYVGGTRYLRSLELSVHGQRPLPLNAAVSDDGRQVSVDLTNPDLSHGEIVVLKGRLLRLARRLTLAPTGLSELLTVESFSPDPHELVLTWHFVADF
;
A
#
# COMPACT_ATOMS: atom_id res chain seq x y z
N MET A 1 -7.21 47.69 -40.19
CA MET A 1 -7.88 48.21 -38.98
C MET A 1 -8.75 47.08 -38.47
N SER A 2 -8.19 46.36 -37.48
CA SER A 2 -8.69 45.28 -36.60
C SER A 2 -9.85 44.42 -37.10
N ASP A 3 -9.71 43.13 -37.42
CA ASP A 3 -9.14 42.01 -36.64
C ASP A 3 -9.79 41.84 -35.25
N ARG A 4 -10.86 41.02 -35.24
CA ARG A 4 -11.44 40.37 -34.06
C ARG A 4 -11.43 38.87 -34.39
N PHE A 5 -10.43 38.17 -33.88
CA PHE A 5 -10.52 36.73 -33.66
C PHE A 5 -10.69 36.50 -32.17
N ASP A 6 -11.80 35.85 -31.86
CA ASP A 6 -12.13 35.27 -30.57
C ASP A 6 -11.10 34.18 -30.24
N GLU A 7 -10.32 34.36 -29.16
CA GLU A 7 -9.54 33.26 -28.57
C GLU A 7 -10.33 32.66 -27.41
N GLU A 8 -11.28 31.80 -27.76
CA GLU A 8 -11.92 30.90 -26.81
C GLU A 8 -10.92 29.76 -26.51
N GLY A 9 -10.14 29.97 -25.44
CA GLY A 9 -9.10 29.04 -24.98
C GLY A 9 -9.66 27.63 -24.81
N ALA A 10 -9.18 26.72 -25.66
CA ALA A 10 -9.50 25.32 -25.65
C ALA A 10 -9.22 24.72 -24.26
N ARG A 11 -10.28 24.35 -23.53
CA ARG A 11 -10.20 23.50 -22.35
C ARG A 11 -9.84 22.09 -22.81
N ASP A 12 -8.65 21.63 -22.44
CA ASP A 12 -8.20 20.27 -22.67
C ASP A 12 -9.14 19.27 -21.96
N PRO A 13 -9.86 18.39 -22.68
CA PRO A 13 -10.81 17.46 -22.09
C PRO A 13 -10.14 16.30 -21.33
N TYR A 14 -8.81 16.28 -21.20
CA TYR A 14 -8.06 15.23 -20.51
C TYR A 14 -7.13 15.78 -19.42
N TYR A 15 -7.59 16.73 -18.61
CA TYR A 15 -6.85 17.15 -17.41
C TYR A 15 -6.82 16.01 -16.37
N ILE A 16 -5.77 15.20 -16.39
CA ILE A 16 -5.46 14.23 -15.34
C ILE A 16 -4.95 15.03 -14.14
N ARG A 17 -5.77 15.13 -13.09
CA ARG A 17 -5.36 15.66 -11.79
C ARG A 17 -4.33 14.71 -11.17
N THR A 18 -3.06 15.03 -11.28
CA THR A 18 -1.99 14.40 -10.54
C THR A 18 -1.80 15.12 -9.21
N SER A 19 -2.17 14.46 -8.11
CA SER A 19 -1.87 14.93 -6.74
C SER A 19 -0.38 14.78 -6.48
N PRO A 20 0.38 15.87 -6.22
CA PRO A 20 1.84 15.81 -6.10
C PRO A 20 2.33 14.94 -4.93
N VAL A 21 1.50 14.71 -3.90
CA VAL A 21 1.82 13.84 -2.75
C VAL A 21 1.88 12.37 -3.14
N ALA A 22 1.09 11.93 -4.12
CA ALA A 22 1.06 10.54 -4.54
C ALA A 22 2.24 10.20 -5.47
N THR A 23 2.80 11.18 -6.20
CA THR A 23 3.70 10.96 -7.35
C THR A 23 5.09 10.43 -6.97
N ASP A 24 5.54 10.64 -5.74
CA ASP A 24 6.95 10.38 -5.35
C ASP A 24 7.17 9.08 -4.57
N LEU A 25 6.11 8.33 -4.26
CA LEU A 25 6.21 7.03 -3.61
C LEU A 25 6.30 5.92 -4.66
N PRO A 26 7.29 5.01 -4.59
CA PRO A 26 7.29 3.82 -5.44
C PRO A 26 6.03 3.00 -5.19
N ARG A 27 5.25 2.79 -6.26
CA ARG A 27 3.96 2.09 -6.23
C ARG A 27 4.12 0.66 -6.74
N LEU A 28 3.39 -0.25 -6.11
CA LEU A 28 3.25 -1.63 -6.54
C LEU A 28 1.86 -1.79 -7.17
N VAL A 29 1.83 -2.10 -8.47
CA VAL A 29 0.58 -2.25 -9.24
C VAL A 29 0.51 -3.67 -9.79
N VAL A 30 -0.57 -4.37 -9.47
CA VAL A 30 -0.84 -5.74 -9.92
C VAL A 30 -2.24 -5.77 -10.52
N LYS A 31 -2.38 -6.40 -11.68
CA LYS A 31 -3.66 -6.52 -12.41
C LYS A 31 -3.90 -7.96 -12.85
N CYS A 32 -5.12 -8.45 -12.63
CA CYS A 32 -5.61 -9.74 -13.12
C CYS A 32 -7.05 -9.56 -13.61
N ASP A 33 -7.28 -9.73 -14.90
CA ASP A 33 -8.58 -9.53 -15.54
C ASP A 33 -9.18 -8.15 -15.21
N ASP A 34 -10.36 -8.13 -14.57
CA ASP A 34 -11.08 -6.93 -14.17
C ASP A 34 -10.68 -6.40 -12.78
N ALA A 35 -9.79 -7.11 -12.08
CA ALA A 35 -9.29 -6.72 -10.77
C ALA A 35 -7.89 -6.13 -10.84
N PHE A 36 -7.60 -5.14 -9.99
CA PHE A 36 -6.26 -4.63 -9.76
C PHE A 36 -6.14 -4.04 -8.36
N PHE A 37 -4.92 -3.89 -7.87
CA PHE A 37 -4.66 -3.06 -6.70
C PHE A 37 -3.47 -2.13 -6.95
N VAL A 38 -3.47 -1.02 -6.20
CA VAL A 38 -2.33 -0.12 -6.09
C VAL A 38 -1.94 -0.04 -4.62
N ALA A 39 -0.71 -0.47 -4.33
CA ALA A 39 -0.08 -0.40 -3.02
C ALA A 39 1.15 0.48 -3.04
N ASP A 40 1.60 0.92 -1.87
CA ASP A 40 2.96 1.42 -1.72
C ASP A 40 3.97 0.27 -1.49
N HIS A 41 5.24 0.63 -1.32
CA HIS A 41 6.33 -0.34 -1.14
C HIS A 41 6.29 -1.15 0.17
N HIS A 42 5.37 -0.88 1.10
CA HIS A 42 5.09 -1.74 2.26
C HIS A 42 4.00 -2.78 1.97
N GLY A 43 3.41 -2.72 0.77
CA GLY A 43 2.18 -3.45 0.44
C GLY A 43 0.93 -2.81 1.02
N ASP A 44 1.02 -1.61 1.59
CA ASP A 44 -0.14 -0.95 2.19
C ASP A 44 -0.94 -0.18 1.14
N PHE A 45 -2.23 -0.01 1.40
CA PHE A 45 -3.06 1.00 0.74
C PHE A 45 -3.20 2.18 1.71
N PRO A 46 -2.29 3.17 1.68
CA PRO A 46 -2.30 4.24 2.65
C PRO A 46 -3.51 5.17 2.46
N GLU A 47 -4.08 5.64 3.55
CA GLU A 47 -5.19 6.60 3.52
C GLU A 47 -4.71 8.02 3.14
N LEU A 48 -4.44 8.22 1.85
CA LEU A 48 -4.03 9.51 1.31
C LEU A 48 -5.17 10.16 0.51
N PRO A 49 -5.47 11.46 0.75
CA PRO A 49 -6.44 12.21 -0.05
C PRO A 49 -6.09 12.18 -1.53
N ASP A 50 -7.09 12.03 -2.38
CA ASP A 50 -6.96 12.02 -3.84
C ASP A 50 -5.87 11.05 -4.35
N SER A 51 -5.69 9.92 -3.66
CA SER A 51 -4.79 8.85 -4.07
C SER A 51 -5.52 7.71 -4.76
N GLU A 52 -4.79 6.98 -5.59
CA GLU A 52 -5.25 5.82 -6.33
C GLU A 52 -5.06 4.50 -5.58
N PHE A 53 -4.51 4.54 -4.36
CA PHE A 53 -4.31 3.35 -3.53
C PHE A 53 -5.63 2.62 -3.27
N GLY A 54 -5.55 1.30 -3.18
CA GLY A 54 -6.71 0.45 -2.92
C GLY A 54 -6.81 -0.75 -3.84
N PHE A 55 -7.85 -1.54 -3.60
CA PHE A 55 -8.24 -2.70 -4.40
C PHE A 55 -9.52 -2.42 -5.18
N TYR A 56 -9.51 -2.75 -6.47
CA TYR A 56 -10.55 -2.45 -7.43
C TYR A 56 -10.99 -3.71 -8.18
N VAL A 57 -12.28 -3.79 -8.48
CA VAL A 57 -12.86 -4.80 -9.37
C VAL A 57 -13.87 -4.12 -10.30
N GLY A 58 -13.76 -4.35 -11.61
CA GLY A 58 -14.68 -3.79 -12.60
C GLY A 58 -14.75 -2.26 -12.60
N GLY A 59 -13.63 -1.59 -12.26
CA GLY A 59 -13.55 -0.14 -12.15
C GLY A 59 -14.12 0.47 -10.86
N THR A 60 -14.59 -0.35 -9.92
CA THR A 60 -15.08 0.11 -8.61
C THR A 60 -14.05 -0.19 -7.53
N ARG A 61 -13.76 0.78 -6.66
CA ARG A 61 -12.89 0.56 -5.49
C ARG A 61 -13.68 -0.17 -4.41
N TYR A 62 -13.18 -1.32 -3.98
CA TYR A 62 -13.77 -2.11 -2.89
C TYR A 62 -13.06 -1.82 -1.56
N LEU A 63 -11.73 -1.74 -1.58
CA LEU A 63 -10.93 -1.44 -0.40
C LEU A 63 -10.15 -0.15 -0.62
N ARG A 64 -10.40 0.85 0.21
CA ARG A 64 -9.76 2.17 0.16
C ARG A 64 -8.46 2.21 0.95
N SER A 65 -8.42 1.56 2.10
CA SER A 65 -7.20 1.45 2.91
C SER A 65 -6.98 0.05 3.44
N LEU A 66 -5.72 -0.31 3.60
CA LEU A 66 -5.24 -1.57 4.16
C LEU A 66 -3.82 -1.35 4.65
N GLU A 67 -3.66 -1.14 5.96
CA GLU A 67 -2.37 -0.79 6.57
C GLU A 67 -2.04 -1.77 7.69
N LEU A 68 -0.84 -2.38 7.62
CA LEU A 68 -0.32 -3.26 8.66
C LEU A 68 0.51 -2.46 9.68
N SER A 69 0.25 -2.70 10.97
CA SER A 69 1.11 -2.22 12.05
C SER A 69 1.50 -3.34 13.02
N VAL A 70 2.66 -3.16 13.64
CA VAL A 70 3.24 -4.02 14.67
C VAL A 70 3.46 -3.16 15.90
N HIS A 71 2.74 -3.45 16.99
CA HIS A 71 2.66 -2.59 18.19
C HIS A 71 2.27 -1.13 17.85
N GLY A 72 1.32 -0.96 16.93
CA GLY A 72 0.88 0.36 16.49
C GLY A 72 1.95 1.17 15.74
N GLN A 73 3.07 0.54 15.38
CA GLN A 73 4.12 1.14 14.56
C GLN A 73 4.12 0.48 13.18
N ARG A 74 4.36 1.29 12.15
CA ARG A 74 4.52 0.78 10.80
C ARG A 74 5.83 0.00 10.69
N PRO A 75 5.84 -1.23 10.15
CA PRO A 75 7.08 -1.96 9.89
C PRO A 75 7.98 -1.22 8.91
N LEU A 76 9.29 -1.47 9.01
CA LEU A 76 10.29 -0.95 8.10
C LEU A 76 10.40 -1.84 6.86
N PRO A 77 10.34 -1.30 5.64
CA PRO A 77 10.44 -2.07 4.42
C PRO A 77 11.90 -2.44 4.13
N LEU A 78 12.13 -3.69 3.75
CA LEU A 78 13.43 -4.19 3.32
C LEU A 78 13.47 -4.41 1.81
N ASN A 79 12.41 -5.00 1.27
CA ASN A 79 12.30 -5.30 -0.16
C ASN A 79 10.83 -5.43 -0.56
N ALA A 80 10.53 -5.13 -1.82
CA ALA A 80 9.25 -5.40 -2.44
C ALA A 80 9.44 -5.84 -3.88
N ALA A 81 8.71 -6.87 -4.30
CA ALA A 81 8.77 -7.40 -5.66
C ALA A 81 7.40 -7.87 -6.13
N VAL A 82 7.13 -7.64 -7.41
CA VAL A 82 5.99 -8.27 -8.10
C VAL A 82 6.46 -9.63 -8.64
N SER A 83 5.62 -10.65 -8.53
CA SER A 83 5.91 -11.99 -9.07
C SER A 83 6.03 -11.98 -10.59
N ASP A 84 6.74 -12.96 -11.15
CA ASP A 84 6.94 -13.09 -12.59
C ASP A 84 5.62 -13.22 -13.38
N ASP A 85 4.59 -13.85 -12.78
CA ASP A 85 3.26 -13.97 -13.37
C ASP A 85 2.41 -12.70 -13.23
N GLY A 86 2.93 -11.67 -12.56
CA GLY A 86 2.27 -10.38 -12.38
C GLY A 86 1.02 -10.43 -11.52
N ARG A 87 0.83 -11.47 -10.70
CA ARG A 87 -0.38 -11.67 -9.88
C ARG A 87 -0.17 -11.50 -8.38
N GLN A 88 1.08 -11.38 -7.95
CA GLN A 88 1.41 -11.31 -6.53
C GLN A 88 2.42 -10.20 -6.27
N VAL A 89 2.31 -9.59 -5.09
CA VAL A 89 3.36 -8.78 -4.49
C VAL A 89 3.90 -9.52 -3.29
N SER A 90 5.21 -9.62 -3.19
CA SER A 90 5.92 -10.04 -1.99
C SER A 90 6.65 -8.85 -1.40
N VAL A 91 6.44 -8.58 -0.12
CA VAL A 91 7.11 -7.52 0.63
C VAL A 91 7.77 -8.13 1.85
N ASP A 92 9.08 -7.93 1.99
CA ASP A 92 9.81 -8.25 3.20
C ASP A 92 9.91 -6.97 4.06
N LEU A 93 9.46 -7.07 5.29
CA LEU A 93 9.48 -6.00 6.28
C LEU A 93 10.22 -6.46 7.54
N THR A 94 10.60 -5.50 8.38
CA THR A 94 11.14 -5.76 9.71
C THR A 94 10.59 -4.78 10.74
N ASN A 95 10.68 -5.10 12.03
CA ASN A 95 10.19 -4.21 13.07
C ASN A 95 11.15 -3.03 13.31
N PRO A 96 10.63 -1.80 13.57
CA PRO A 96 11.42 -0.78 14.25
C PRO A 96 11.64 -1.16 15.72
N ASP A 97 12.34 -0.31 16.49
CA ASP A 97 12.31 -0.45 17.96
C ASP A 97 10.86 -0.35 18.44
N LEU A 98 10.34 -1.44 18.99
CA LEU A 98 8.97 -1.51 19.48
C LEU A 98 8.96 -1.11 20.94
N SER A 99 8.11 -0.14 21.28
CA SER A 99 8.03 0.42 22.63
C SER A 99 6.63 0.28 23.19
N HIS A 100 6.53 0.05 24.50
CA HIS A 100 5.30 0.18 25.28
C HIS A 100 5.46 1.39 26.21
N GLY A 101 4.85 2.52 25.84
CA GLY A 101 5.15 3.81 26.48
C GLY A 101 6.59 4.23 26.22
N GLU A 102 7.35 4.55 27.27
CA GLU A 102 8.77 4.94 27.18
C GLU A 102 9.75 3.75 27.16
N ILE A 103 9.24 2.51 27.30
CA ILE A 103 10.09 1.32 27.43
C ILE A 103 10.13 0.57 26.10
N VAL A 104 11.33 0.39 25.54
CA VAL A 104 11.54 -0.49 24.38
C VAL A 104 11.35 -1.95 24.81
N VAL A 105 10.32 -2.60 24.28
CA VAL A 105 9.95 -4.00 24.57
C VAL A 105 10.58 -5.01 23.60
N LEU A 106 10.93 -4.56 22.39
CA LEU A 106 11.66 -5.36 21.40
C LEU A 106 12.55 -4.44 20.57
N LYS A 107 13.84 -4.77 20.49
CA LYS A 107 14.77 -4.04 19.62
C LYS A 107 14.39 -4.22 18.15
N GLY A 108 14.65 -3.19 17.36
CA GLY A 108 14.42 -3.21 15.93
C GLY A 108 15.24 -4.29 15.23
N ARG A 109 14.76 -4.69 14.05
CA ARG A 109 15.43 -5.67 13.17
C ARG A 109 15.54 -7.08 13.76
N LEU A 110 14.63 -7.45 14.65
CA LEU A 110 14.56 -8.80 15.24
C LEU A 110 13.42 -9.65 14.69
N LEU A 111 12.49 -9.06 13.93
CA LEU A 111 11.43 -9.78 13.25
C LEU A 111 11.64 -9.70 11.73
N ARG A 112 11.40 -10.80 11.03
CA ARG A 112 11.11 -10.79 9.60
C ARG A 112 9.61 -10.95 9.43
N LEU A 113 9.00 -9.99 8.74
CA LEU A 113 7.60 -10.06 8.34
C LEU A 113 7.55 -10.18 6.83
N ALA A 114 7.19 -11.36 6.34
CA ALA A 114 7.02 -11.62 4.91
C ALA A 114 5.54 -11.51 4.57
N ARG A 115 5.19 -10.44 3.87
CA ARG A 115 3.83 -10.14 3.43
C ARG A 115 3.66 -10.52 1.97
N ARG A 116 2.58 -11.20 1.65
CA ARG A 116 2.21 -11.55 0.27
C ARG A 116 0.78 -11.13 -0.02
N LEU A 117 0.61 -10.29 -1.03
CA LEU A 117 -0.69 -9.91 -1.59
C LEU A 117 -0.89 -10.67 -2.89
N THR A 118 -1.96 -11.44 -3.00
CA THR A 118 -2.26 -12.24 -4.19
C THR A 118 -3.58 -11.79 -4.78
N LEU A 119 -3.55 -11.44 -6.07
CA LEU A 119 -4.71 -11.01 -6.82
C LEU A 119 -5.32 -12.19 -7.59
N ALA A 120 -6.60 -12.40 -7.36
CA ALA A 120 -7.48 -13.27 -8.14
C ALA A 120 -8.46 -12.41 -8.97
N PRO A 121 -9.15 -12.96 -9.97
CA PRO A 121 -10.01 -12.18 -10.88
C PRO A 121 -11.08 -11.31 -10.20
N THR A 122 -11.49 -11.68 -8.99
CA THR A 122 -12.53 -10.96 -8.21
C THR A 122 -12.16 -10.79 -6.73
N GLY A 123 -10.90 -11.00 -6.35
CA GLY A 123 -10.53 -11.01 -4.94
C GLY A 123 -9.06 -10.71 -4.69
N LEU A 124 -8.80 -10.15 -3.52
CA LEU A 124 -7.46 -9.93 -3.00
C LEU A 124 -7.31 -10.75 -1.72
N SER A 125 -6.23 -11.54 -1.62
CA SER A 125 -5.86 -12.23 -0.40
C SER A 125 -4.50 -11.75 0.10
N GLU A 126 -4.37 -11.67 1.43
CA GLU A 126 -3.11 -11.35 2.10
C GLU A 126 -2.67 -12.54 2.96
N LEU A 127 -1.37 -12.86 2.89
CA LEU A 127 -0.69 -13.79 3.79
C LEU A 127 0.46 -13.04 4.48
N LEU A 128 0.48 -13.08 5.81
CA LEU A 128 1.58 -12.56 6.61
C LEU A 128 2.28 -13.71 7.35
N THR A 129 3.57 -13.92 7.07
CA THR A 129 4.44 -14.82 7.83
C THR A 129 5.33 -13.99 8.74
N VAL A 130 5.38 -14.33 10.02
CA VAL A 130 6.22 -13.65 11.02
C VAL A 130 7.24 -14.63 11.58
N GLU A 131 8.51 -14.23 11.53
CA GLU A 131 9.63 -14.97 12.10
C GLU A 131 10.35 -14.09 13.11
N SER A 132 10.56 -14.61 14.33
CA SER A 132 11.34 -13.93 15.37
C SER A 132 12.75 -14.48 15.43
N PHE A 133 13.72 -13.57 15.46
CA PHE A 133 15.13 -13.82 15.75
C PHE A 133 15.53 -13.33 17.15
N SER A 134 14.54 -12.95 17.98
CA SER A 134 14.78 -12.60 19.38
C SER A 134 15.15 -13.84 20.20
N PRO A 135 16.10 -13.75 21.15
CA PRO A 135 16.43 -14.85 22.06
C PRO A 135 15.30 -15.17 23.04
N ASP A 136 14.43 -14.20 23.32
CA ASP A 136 13.36 -14.32 24.31
C ASP A 136 11.97 -14.31 23.63
N PRO A 137 10.95 -14.96 24.22
CA PRO A 137 9.57 -14.82 23.76
C PRO A 137 9.06 -13.39 23.93
N HIS A 138 8.35 -12.86 22.93
CA HIS A 138 7.70 -11.56 23.00
C HIS A 138 6.23 -11.68 22.61
N GLU A 139 5.37 -10.94 23.31
CA GLU A 139 4.00 -10.72 22.89
C GLU A 139 4.00 -9.74 21.71
N LEU A 140 3.43 -10.16 20.58
CA LEU A 140 3.33 -9.34 19.37
C LEU A 140 1.89 -8.93 19.11
N VAL A 141 1.65 -7.63 19.02
CA VAL A 141 0.35 -7.09 18.60
C VAL A 141 0.44 -6.71 17.13
N LEU A 142 -0.30 -7.44 16.30
CA LEU A 142 -0.46 -7.15 14.87
C LEU A 142 -1.83 -6.52 14.66
N THR A 143 -1.90 -5.48 13.84
CA THR A 143 -3.16 -4.79 13.55
C THR A 143 -3.25 -4.44 12.08
N TRP A 144 -4.36 -4.81 11.46
CA TRP A 144 -4.76 -4.33 10.14
C TRP A 144 -5.80 -3.23 10.33
N HIS A 145 -5.46 -2.03 9.86
CA HIS A 145 -6.43 -0.95 9.69
C HIS A 145 -6.93 -1.00 8.25
N PHE A 146 -8.25 -1.00 8.05
CA PHE A 146 -8.81 -1.02 6.71
C PHE A 146 -10.13 -0.25 6.63
N VAL A 147 -10.39 0.32 5.46
CA VAL A 147 -11.63 1.01 5.13
C VAL A 147 -12.14 0.49 3.80
N ALA A 148 -13.37 -0.01 3.78
CA ALA A 148 -14.07 -0.41 2.58
C ALA A 148 -14.94 0.73 2.05
N ASP A 149 -15.09 0.81 0.72
CA ASP A 149 -16.04 1.71 0.08
C ASP A 149 -17.41 1.03 -0.12
N PHE A 150 -17.51 -0.30 0.08
CA PHE A 150 -18.72 -1.14 -0.08
C PHE A 150 -18.76 -2.32 0.90
#